data_AF-A0A8T5KIA0-F1
#
_entry.id   AF-A0A8T5KIA0-F1
#
_cell.length_a   1.000
_cell.length_b   1.000
_cell.length_c   1.000
_cell.angle_alpha   90.00
_cell.angle_beta   90.00
_cell.angle_gamma   90.00
#
_symmetry.space_group_name_H-M   'P 1'
#
loop_
_entity.id
_entity.type
_entity.pdbx_description
1 polymer ?
#
loop_
_entity_poly.entity_id
_entity_poly.type
_entity_poly.pdbx_seq_one_letter_code
_entity_poly.pdbx_strand_id
1 'polypeptide(L)' 'MITLKVGSRCGYCLLHRGYNMIKLSTDDEAKRFEAMDAMLTLMGTDFGPDTIPSILGNDRGVLITRITGCQDP' A
#
# COMPACT_ATOMS: atom_id res chain seq x y z
N MET A 1 -25.46 -11.16 -8.05
CA MET A 1 -24.86 -10.45 -6.89
C MET A 1 -23.36 -10.61 -6.98
N ILE A 2 -22.60 -9.53 -6.90
CA ILE A 2 -21.15 -9.59 -6.75
C ILE A 2 -20.88 -9.88 -5.27
N THR A 3 -20.23 -10.99 -4.96
CA THR A 3 -19.73 -11.25 -3.59
C THR A 3 -18.38 -10.55 -3.45
N LEU A 4 -18.31 -9.57 -2.55
CA LEU A 4 -17.09 -8.82 -2.30
C LEU A 4 -16.20 -9.57 -1.30
N LYS A 5 -14.98 -9.93 -1.70
CA LYS A 5 -13.96 -10.44 -0.77
C LYS A 5 -13.35 -9.34 0.08
N VAL A 6 -13.35 -8.12 -0.44
CA VAL A 6 -12.89 -6.91 0.25
C VAL A 6 -13.96 -5.81 0.21
N GLY A 7 -14.08 -5.07 1.30
CA GLY A 7 -14.98 -3.93 1.42
C GLY A 7 -14.24 -2.61 1.62
N SER A 8 -14.99 -1.52 1.79
CA SER A 8 -14.45 -0.17 2.00
C SER A 8 -13.41 -0.10 3.15
N ARG A 9 -13.63 -0.85 4.24
CA ARG A 9 -12.68 -0.95 5.35
C ARG A 9 -11.31 -1.48 4.92
N CYS A 10 -11.25 -2.39 3.96
CA CYS A 10 -10.00 -2.96 3.46
C CYS A 10 -9.17 -1.90 2.74
N GLY A 11 -9.81 -1.04 1.94
CA GLY A 11 -9.13 0.08 1.27
C GLY A 11 -8.48 1.03 2.27
N TYR A 12 -9.24 1.48 3.28
CA TYR A 12 -8.69 2.31 4.36
C TYR A 12 -7.54 1.62 5.11
N CYS A 13 -7.72 0.34 5.49
CA CYS A 13 -6.70 -0.40 6.23
C CYS A 13 -5.38 -0.53 5.45
N LEU A 14 -5.46 -0.82 4.14
CA LEU A 14 -4.29 -0.97 3.28
C LEU A 14 -3.53 0.35 3.11
N LEU A 15 -4.26 1.46 2.91
CA LEU A 15 -3.67 2.81 2.80
C LEU A 15 -3.04 3.27 4.11
N HIS A 16 -3.77 3.17 5.22
CA HIS A 16 -3.29 3.61 6.54
C HIS A 16 -2.03 2.85 6.97
N ARG A 17 -2.00 1.52 6.77
CA ARG A 17 -0.81 0.71 7.05
C ARG A 17 0.37 1.10 6.15
N GLY A 18 0.12 1.31 4.85
CA GLY A 18 1.16 1.74 3.93
C GLY A 18 1.77 3.09 4.28
N TYR A 19 0.94 4.07 4.62
CA TYR A 19 1.40 5.38 5.08
C TYR A 19 2.29 5.28 6.33
N ASN A 20 1.90 4.49 7.34
CA ASN A 20 2.72 4.30 8.53
C ASN A 20 4.06 3.62 8.21
N MET A 21 4.06 2.64 7.31
CA MET A 21 5.29 1.98 6.86
C MET A 21 6.22 2.95 6.11
N ILE A 22 5.69 3.84 5.27
CA ILE A 22 6.45 4.90 4.60
C ILE A 22 7.09 5.83 5.63
N LYS A 23 6.34 6.27 6.64
CA LYS A 23 6.85 7.13 7.71
C LYS A 23 8.00 6.49 8.47
N LEU A 24 7.87 5.20 8.78
CA LEU A 24 8.91 4.43 9.48
C LEU A 24 10.14 4.17 8.59
N SER A 25 9.94 4.03 7.29
CA SER A 25 11.01 3.68 6.34
C SER A 25 12.02 4.80 6.10
N THR A 26 11.62 6.07 6.20
CA THR A 26 12.48 7.22 5.87
C THR A 26 11.89 8.53 6.38
N ASP A 27 12.75 9.52 6.65
CA ASP A 27 12.37 10.93 6.91
C ASP A 27 12.52 11.84 5.67
N ASP A 28 12.98 11.31 4.54
CA ASP A 28 13.07 12.03 3.27
C ASP A 28 11.67 12.25 2.67
N GLU A 29 11.17 13.48 2.73
CA GLU A 29 9.82 13.82 2.27
C GLU A 29 9.61 13.59 0.77
N ALA A 30 10.64 13.74 -0.06
CA ALA A 30 10.53 13.47 -1.49
C ALA A 30 10.29 11.97 -1.75
N LYS A 31 11.01 11.10 -1.03
CA LYS A 31 10.79 9.65 -1.07
C LYS A 31 9.44 9.24 -0.47
N ARG A 32 8.99 9.92 0.59
CA ARG A 32 7.66 9.69 1.17
C ARG A 32 6.56 10.00 0.15
N PHE A 33 6.68 11.13 -0.55
CA PHE A 33 5.74 11.51 -1.59
C PHE A 33 5.74 10.51 -2.75
N GLU A 34 6.92 10.13 -3.26
CA GLU A 34 7.05 9.12 -4.31
C GLU A 34 6.41 7.78 -3.91
N ALA A 35 6.68 7.31 -2.69
CA ALA A 35 6.10 6.07 -2.18
C ALA A 35 4.58 6.14 -2.01
N MET A 36 4.04 7.28 -1.58
CA MET A 36 2.60 7.50 -1.47
C MET A 36 1.93 7.51 -2.84
N ASP A 37 2.49 8.20 -3.83
CA ASP A 37 1.97 8.27 -5.19
C ASP A 37 1.94 6.88 -5.85
N ALA A 38 3.04 6.14 -5.74
CA ALA A 38 3.14 4.79 -6.24
C ALA A 38 2.14 3.83 -5.53
N MET A 39 1.97 3.97 -4.22
CA MET A 39 1.00 3.17 -3.46
C MET A 39 -0.44 3.49 -3.89
N LEU A 40 -0.80 4.76 -4.10
CA LEU A 40 -2.13 5.15 -4.57
C LEU A 40 -2.40 4.56 -5.96
N THR A 41 -1.41 4.56 -6.84
CA THR A 41 -1.49 3.93 -8.16
C THR A 41 -1.71 2.42 -8.06
N LEU A 42 -0.94 1.73 -7.22
CA LEU A 42 -1.10 0.29 -6.95
C LEU A 42 -2.52 -0.02 -6.45
N MET A 43 -2.98 0.74 -5.45
CA MET A 43 -4.32 0.58 -4.89
C MET A 43 -5.42 0.86 -5.91
N GLY A 44 -5.29 1.90 -6.74
CA GLY A 44 -6.25 2.24 -7.78
C GLY A 44 -6.34 1.20 -8.90
N THR A 45 -5.25 0.45 -9.13
CA THR A 45 -5.18 -0.58 -10.17
C THR A 45 -5.70 -1.94 -9.65
N ASP A 46 -5.31 -2.33 -8.44
CA ASP A 46 -5.44 -3.72 -7.98
C ASP A 46 -6.49 -3.91 -6.87
N PHE A 47 -7.09 -2.84 -6.36
CA PHE A 47 -8.18 -2.94 -5.38
C PHE A 47 -9.54 -3.10 -6.08
N GLY A 48 -10.07 -4.32 -6.05
CA GLY A 48 -11.33 -4.71 -6.66
C GLY A 48 -12.08 -5.77 -5.84
N PRO A 49 -13.26 -6.20 -6.30
CA PRO A 49 -14.16 -7.08 -5.53
C PRO A 49 -13.53 -8.44 -5.16
N ASP A 50 -12.58 -8.92 -5.97
CA ASP A 50 -11.92 -10.21 -5.81
C ASP A 50 -10.52 -10.14 -5.21
N THR A 51 -10.05 -8.94 -4.84
CA THR A 51 -8.71 -8.73 -4.28
C THR A 51 -8.50 -9.57 -3.03
N ILE A 52 -7.30 -10.15 -2.93
CA ILE A 52 -6.84 -10.86 -1.74
C ILE A 52 -6.02 -9.85 -0.92
N PRO A 53 -6.49 -9.39 0.27
CA PRO A 53 -5.83 -8.31 1.00
C PRO A 53 -4.38 -8.59 1.37
N SER A 54 -4.02 -9.85 1.63
CA SER A 54 -2.65 -10.23 1.98
C SER A 54 -1.68 -10.10 0.81
N ILE A 55 -2.14 -10.36 -0.42
CA ILE A 55 -1.33 -10.22 -1.63
C ILE A 55 -1.09 -8.72 -1.91
N LEU A 56 -2.16 -7.93 -2.00
CA LEU A 56 -2.04 -6.48 -2.22
C LEU A 56 -1.25 -5.79 -1.08
N GLY A 57 -1.41 -6.26 0.15
CA GLY A 57 -0.64 -5.79 1.30
C GLY A 57 0.86 -6.12 1.20
N ASN A 58 1.22 -7.28 0.65
CA ASN A 58 2.59 -7.67 0.36
C ASN A 58 3.20 -6.83 -0.76
N ASP A 59 2.48 -6.66 -1.87
CA ASP A 59 2.97 -5.92 -3.04
C ASP A 59 3.23 -4.45 -2.69
N ARG A 60 2.36 -3.87 -1.86
CA ARG A 60 2.59 -2.57 -1.22
C ARG A 60 3.87 -2.54 -0.38
N GLY A 61 4.13 -3.59 0.40
CA GLY A 61 5.38 -3.81 1.14
C GLY A 61 6.61 -3.69 0.26
N VAL A 62 6.66 -4.55 -0.76
CA VAL A 62 7.76 -4.61 -1.74
C VAL A 62 7.95 -3.26 -2.45
N LEU A 63 6.85 -2.61 -2.85
CA LEU A 63 6.89 -1.32 -3.51
C LEU A 63 7.57 -0.25 -2.64
N ILE A 64 7.16 -0.14 -1.37
CA ILE A 64 7.71 0.86 -0.45
C ILE A 64 9.18 0.56 -0.17
N THR A 65 9.56 -0.70 0.07
CA THR A 65 10.98 -1.08 0.25
C THR A 65 11.84 -0.73 -0.98
N ARG A 66 11.32 -0.88 -2.20
CA ARG A 66 12.06 -0.51 -3.43
C ARG A 66 12.33 0.99 -3.52
N ILE A 67 11.39 1.83 -3.09
CA ILE A 67 11.49 3.29 -3.16
C ILE A 67 12.34 3.83 -2.01
N THR A 68 12.09 3.37 -0.78
CA THR A 68 12.75 3.91 0.42
C THR A 68 14.11 3.28 0.67
N GLY A 69 14.33 2.05 0.18
CA GLY A 69 15.50 1.23 0.48
C GLY A 69 15.44 0.53 1.85
N CYS A 70 14.38 0.76 2.64
CA CYS A 70 14.25 0.19 3.98
C CYS A 70 13.68 -1.24 3.91
N GLN A 71 14.46 -2.22 4.37
CA GLN A 71 14.08 -3.64 4.34
C GLN A 71 13.14 -4.04 5.47
N ASP A 72 13.24 -3.38 6.64
CA ASP A 72 12.44 -3.66 7.83
C ASP A 72 12.02 -2.33 8.49
N PRO A 73 10.91 -1.73 8.04
CA PRO A 73 10.40 -0.43 8.50
C PRO A 73 9.76 -0.46 9.89
#